data_AF-A0A9Q3WNK7-F1
#
_entry.id   AF-A0A9Q3WNK7-F1
#
_cell.length_a   1.000
_cell.length_b   1.000
_cell.length_c   1.000
_cell.angle_alpha   90.00
_cell.angle_beta   90.00
_cell.angle_gamma   90.00
#
_symmetry.space_group_name_H-M   'P 1'
#
loop_
_entity.id
_entity.type
_entity.pdbx_description
1 polymer ?
#
loop_
_entity_poly.entity_id
_entity_poly.type
_entity_poly.pdbx_seq_one_letter_code
_entity_poly.pdbx_strand_id
1 'polypeptide(L)'
;MTNKLLDQVVRQYLDSRDFNGLDVANLGDAGVLAEVRELIKNRKLDLVRGDGHPNPHIKAFAAEPAETQIAKIDANGLEGCLYPTPEVLIGIGAGDDVAAPYTKALCQGEPQLSFRAFDLRALEWYRNDPRFEFDVDDIHGRILLREGAQIADKPVVRDGLEFFEFGFAYDDDLHRSVAAFLRYLHDLPSEQQLEMQKHELNAGYKLHPDFYRTQIIGDFPERISIYDAFLQEKLHINKMCELIRKPHLFRTEFNDYKRPRGFGILIRPTKKEFRAFALQLDQLLSDDLNRDFFAGDIELNRRLTDEAGNVVTQSKGTIQLLQEWITAKFRPSELKTLEEMFKDIRAVRTERMKPAHVLEDDEFDQQYIAEQRDLISKAFDAVRTLRMCLENHPNVRGYEIPDYLREGRVWTY
;
A
#
# COMPACT_ATOMS: atom_id res chain seq x y z
N MET A 1 -49.92 1.83 -11.37
CA MET A 1 -49.53 3.13 -11.94
C MET A 1 -48.02 3.22 -11.87
N THR A 2 -47.35 3.26 -13.00
CA THR A 2 -45.89 3.45 -13.08
C THR A 2 -45.58 4.84 -12.54
N ASN A 3 -44.73 4.92 -11.52
CA ASN A 3 -44.38 6.19 -10.89
C ASN A 3 -43.39 6.92 -11.82
N LYS A 4 -43.83 8.01 -12.44
CA LYS A 4 -43.08 8.72 -13.49
C LYS A 4 -41.71 9.21 -13.00
N LEU A 5 -41.61 9.62 -11.73
CA LEU A 5 -40.34 10.05 -11.13
C LEU A 5 -39.38 8.87 -10.95
N LEU A 6 -39.87 7.73 -10.44
CA LEU A 6 -39.04 6.53 -10.29
C LEU A 6 -38.48 6.07 -11.64
N ASP A 7 -39.31 6.06 -12.70
CA ASP A 7 -38.87 5.71 -14.05
C ASP A 7 -37.79 6.66 -14.57
N GLN A 8 -37.92 7.96 -14.29
CA GLN A 8 -36.92 8.97 -14.68
C GLN A 8 -35.59 8.75 -13.94
N VAL A 9 -35.63 8.46 -12.64
CA VAL A 9 -34.43 8.18 -11.83
C VAL A 9 -33.75 6.89 -12.29
N VAL A 10 -34.51 5.83 -12.55
CA VAL A 10 -33.98 4.56 -13.08
C VAL A 10 -33.30 4.75 -14.43
N ARG A 11 -33.94 5.48 -15.37
CA ARG A 11 -33.35 5.76 -16.67
C ARG A 11 -32.08 6.58 -16.56
N GLN A 12 -32.10 7.68 -15.78
CA GLN A 12 -30.91 8.49 -15.55
C GLN A 12 -29.75 7.65 -15.02
N TYR A 13 -30.02 6.75 -14.07
CA TYR A 13 -29.01 5.88 -13.48
C TYR A 13 -28.43 4.89 -14.49
N LEU A 14 -29.27 4.17 -15.25
CA LEU A 14 -28.83 3.13 -16.17
C LEU A 14 -28.24 3.68 -17.48
N ASP A 15 -28.70 4.85 -17.93
CA ASP A 15 -28.16 5.52 -19.12
C ASP A 15 -26.88 6.31 -18.79
N SER A 16 -26.60 6.55 -17.51
CA SER A 16 -25.35 7.16 -17.06
C SER A 16 -24.20 6.17 -17.16
N ARG A 17 -23.12 6.58 -17.84
CA ARG A 17 -21.88 5.80 -17.96
C ARG A 17 -21.38 5.26 -16.62
N ASP A 18 -21.35 6.12 -15.60
CA ASP A 18 -20.80 5.80 -14.28
C ASP A 18 -21.90 5.60 -13.23
N PHE A 19 -23.15 5.34 -13.65
CA PHE A 19 -24.27 5.14 -12.75
C PHE A 19 -24.54 6.32 -11.82
N ASN A 20 -24.48 7.54 -12.37
CA ASN A 20 -24.68 8.77 -11.60
C ASN A 20 -26.16 9.02 -11.29
N GLY A 21 -26.40 9.65 -10.14
CA GLY A 21 -27.76 9.93 -9.66
C GLY A 21 -28.42 11.10 -10.39
N LEU A 22 -29.75 11.19 -10.25
CA LEU A 22 -30.52 12.32 -10.77
C LEU A 22 -30.49 13.48 -9.77
N ASP A 23 -29.88 14.59 -10.16
CA ASP A 23 -29.86 15.82 -9.36
C ASP A 23 -31.28 16.36 -9.14
N VAL A 24 -31.62 16.59 -7.87
CA VAL A 24 -32.93 17.10 -7.47
C VAL A 24 -33.17 18.54 -7.91
N ALA A 25 -32.11 19.32 -8.18
CA ALA A 25 -32.24 20.66 -8.75
C ALA A 25 -32.89 20.64 -10.15
N ASN A 26 -32.87 19.49 -10.83
CA ASN A 26 -33.54 19.29 -12.11
C ASN A 26 -35.03 18.92 -11.96
N LEU A 27 -35.55 18.84 -10.73
CA LEU A 27 -36.95 18.50 -10.43
C LEU A 27 -37.71 19.76 -9.97
N GLY A 28 -38.88 20.03 -10.56
CA GLY A 28 -39.70 21.20 -10.20
C GLY A 28 -40.40 21.12 -8.83
N ASP A 29 -40.74 22.28 -8.24
CA ASP A 29 -40.95 22.41 -6.78
C ASP A 29 -42.23 21.79 -6.15
N ALA A 30 -43.42 22.00 -6.71
CA ALA A 30 -44.63 21.95 -5.86
C ALA A 30 -45.32 20.57 -5.67
N GLY A 31 -44.77 19.47 -6.19
CA GLY A 31 -45.39 18.13 -6.06
C GLY A 31 -44.40 16.97 -5.91
N VAL A 32 -43.13 17.21 -6.26
CA VAL A 32 -42.07 16.20 -6.25
C VAL A 32 -41.67 15.81 -4.83
N LEU A 33 -41.68 16.76 -3.88
CA LEU A 33 -41.24 16.50 -2.50
C LEU A 33 -42.05 15.39 -1.81
N ALA A 34 -43.39 15.45 -1.91
CA ALA A 34 -44.27 14.45 -1.31
C ALA A 34 -44.08 13.08 -1.96
N GLU A 35 -43.89 13.05 -3.27
CA GLU A 35 -43.63 11.83 -4.04
C GLU A 35 -42.28 11.20 -3.68
N VAL A 36 -41.21 12.00 -3.60
CA VAL A 36 -39.87 11.54 -3.16
C VAL A 36 -39.93 10.93 -1.77
N ARG A 37 -40.58 11.60 -0.81
CA ARG A 37 -40.72 11.10 0.57
C ARG A 37 -41.42 9.75 0.60
N GLU A 38 -42.50 9.59 -0.16
CA GLU A 38 -43.24 8.34 -0.22
C GLU A 38 -42.42 7.23 -0.91
N LEU A 39 -41.65 7.54 -1.94
CA LEU A 39 -40.76 6.58 -2.59
C LEU A 39 -39.60 6.14 -1.69
N ILE A 40 -39.00 7.04 -0.92
CA ILE A 40 -37.95 6.71 0.08
C ILE A 40 -38.54 5.85 1.18
N LYS A 41 -39.71 6.23 1.73
CA LYS A 41 -40.41 5.45 2.76
C LYS A 41 -40.73 4.03 2.31
N ASN A 42 -41.08 3.87 1.04
CA ASN A 42 -41.35 2.56 0.42
C ASN A 42 -40.09 1.85 -0.10
N ARG A 43 -38.88 2.34 0.24
CA ARG A 43 -37.58 1.78 -0.18
C ARG A 43 -37.43 1.61 -1.69
N LYS A 44 -37.90 2.60 -2.45
CA LYS A 44 -37.78 2.63 -3.92
C LYS A 44 -36.73 3.61 -4.41
N LEU A 45 -36.50 4.67 -3.65
CA LEU A 45 -35.48 5.67 -3.91
C LEU A 45 -34.58 5.85 -2.68
N ASP A 46 -33.33 6.19 -2.94
CA ASP A 46 -32.38 6.72 -1.98
C ASP A 46 -32.04 8.16 -2.34
N LEU A 47 -31.83 9.00 -1.32
CA LEU A 47 -31.31 10.36 -1.43
C LEU A 47 -29.87 10.41 -0.92
N VAL A 48 -28.96 10.89 -1.75
CA VAL A 48 -27.55 11.14 -1.40
C VAL A 48 -27.30 12.64 -1.43
N ARG A 49 -26.94 13.22 -0.27
CA ARG A 49 -26.85 14.69 -0.09
C ARG A 49 -25.45 15.28 -0.19
N GLY A 50 -24.42 14.45 -0.20
CA GLY A 50 -23.03 14.92 -0.24
C GLY A 50 -22.35 15.06 1.14
N ASP A 51 -23.05 14.66 2.20
CA ASP A 51 -22.60 14.76 3.60
C ASP A 51 -21.72 13.57 4.04
N GLY A 52 -21.99 12.37 3.51
CA GLY A 52 -21.10 11.22 3.68
C GLY A 52 -19.89 11.23 2.73
N HIS A 53 -20.09 11.67 1.49
CA HIS A 53 -19.04 11.84 0.47
C HIS A 53 -19.33 13.14 -0.29
N PRO A 54 -18.34 14.04 -0.50
CA PRO A 54 -18.59 15.41 -0.94
C PRO A 54 -19.26 15.54 -2.31
N ASN A 55 -19.18 14.52 -3.16
CA ASN A 55 -19.87 14.50 -4.45
C ASN A 55 -21.15 13.66 -4.37
N PRO A 56 -22.35 14.28 -4.39
CA PRO A 56 -23.63 13.56 -4.32
C PRO A 56 -24.01 12.83 -5.62
N HIS A 57 -23.37 13.16 -6.75
CA HIS A 57 -23.62 12.47 -8.03
C HIS A 57 -23.01 11.06 -8.07
N ILE A 58 -22.21 10.71 -7.05
CA ILE A 58 -21.64 9.38 -6.86
C ILE A 58 -22.30 8.75 -5.64
N LYS A 59 -22.93 7.57 -5.81
CA LYS A 59 -23.41 6.76 -4.70
C LYS A 59 -22.22 6.03 -4.06
N ALA A 60 -21.41 6.78 -3.32
CA ALA A 60 -20.14 6.30 -2.77
C ALA A 60 -20.34 5.15 -1.77
N PHE A 61 -21.34 5.29 -0.89
CA PHE A 61 -21.66 4.33 0.16
C PHE A 61 -23.12 3.88 0.10
N ALA A 62 -23.45 2.89 0.94
CA ALA A 62 -24.85 2.54 1.18
C ALA A 62 -25.62 3.77 1.67
N ALA A 63 -26.84 3.93 1.18
CA ALA A 63 -27.70 5.01 1.63
C ALA A 63 -28.05 4.84 3.10
N GLU A 64 -28.27 5.97 3.78
CA GLU A 64 -28.73 5.98 5.16
C GLU A 64 -30.14 5.35 5.28
N PRO A 65 -30.57 4.92 6.47
CA PRO A 65 -31.95 4.47 6.68
C PRO A 65 -32.98 5.51 6.20
N ALA A 66 -34.10 5.03 5.66
CA ALA A 66 -35.16 5.88 5.10
C ALA A 66 -35.65 6.95 6.08
N GLU A 67 -35.74 6.61 7.38
CA GLU A 67 -36.12 7.55 8.44
C GLU A 67 -35.14 8.71 8.56
N THR A 68 -33.83 8.43 8.48
CA THR A 68 -32.77 9.45 8.51
C THR A 68 -32.83 10.33 7.27
N GLN A 69 -33.02 9.74 6.09
CA GLN A 69 -33.16 10.49 4.84
C GLN A 69 -34.37 11.44 4.91
N ILE A 70 -35.53 10.97 5.38
CA ILE A 70 -36.74 11.78 5.53
C ILE A 70 -36.54 12.89 6.57
N ALA A 71 -35.89 12.60 7.69
CA ALA A 71 -35.59 13.62 8.72
C ALA A 71 -34.70 14.74 8.15
N LYS A 72 -33.71 14.41 7.31
CA LYS A 72 -32.87 15.41 6.63
C LYS A 72 -33.66 16.24 5.62
N ILE A 73 -34.56 15.61 4.86
CA ILE A 73 -35.50 16.31 3.97
C ILE A 73 -36.36 17.31 4.76
N ASP A 74 -36.87 16.91 5.93
CA ASP A 74 -37.70 17.76 6.77
C ASP A 74 -36.94 18.94 7.37
N ALA A 75 -35.67 18.76 7.70
CA ALA A 75 -34.83 19.81 8.26
C ALA A 75 -34.36 20.83 7.21
N ASN A 76 -33.92 20.34 6.04
CA ASN A 76 -33.11 21.12 5.10
C ASN A 76 -33.66 21.13 3.67
N GLY A 77 -34.87 20.62 3.44
CA GLY A 77 -35.44 20.47 2.11
C GLY A 77 -34.77 19.37 1.27
N LEU A 78 -35.16 19.29 0.01
CA LEU A 78 -34.64 18.32 -0.95
C LEU A 78 -33.35 18.86 -1.60
N GLU A 79 -32.24 18.16 -1.40
CA GLU A 79 -30.91 18.54 -1.90
C GLU A 79 -30.12 17.27 -2.22
N GLY A 80 -29.27 17.31 -3.26
CA GLY A 80 -28.42 16.19 -3.66
C GLY A 80 -28.98 15.40 -4.85
N CYS A 81 -28.76 14.10 -4.88
CA CYS A 81 -29.15 13.23 -5.98
C CYS A 81 -30.03 12.07 -5.54
N LEU A 82 -30.99 11.72 -6.38
CA LEU A 82 -31.83 10.55 -6.23
C LEU A 82 -31.24 9.34 -6.96
N TYR A 83 -31.32 8.20 -6.30
CA TYR A 83 -30.91 6.90 -6.85
C TYR A 83 -32.06 5.90 -6.71
N PRO A 84 -32.21 4.97 -7.65
CA PRO A 84 -33.04 3.80 -7.41
C PRO A 84 -32.37 2.92 -6.35
N THR A 85 -33.18 2.24 -5.53
CA THR A 85 -32.66 1.26 -4.57
C THR A 85 -32.23 -0.02 -5.29
N PRO A 86 -31.31 -0.82 -4.70
CA PRO A 86 -30.93 -2.12 -5.26
C PRO A 86 -32.13 -3.03 -5.50
N GLU A 87 -33.12 -3.02 -4.61
CA GLU A 87 -34.35 -3.82 -4.74
C GLU A 87 -35.14 -3.46 -6.00
N VAL A 88 -35.23 -2.17 -6.35
CA VAL A 88 -35.89 -1.72 -7.59
C VAL A 88 -35.10 -2.18 -8.80
N LEU A 89 -33.79 -1.98 -8.82
CA LEU A 89 -32.92 -2.34 -9.95
C LEU A 89 -32.92 -3.85 -10.22
N ILE A 90 -32.75 -4.67 -9.17
CA ILE A 90 -32.80 -6.13 -9.29
C ILE A 90 -34.21 -6.58 -9.71
N GLY A 91 -35.26 -5.97 -9.16
CA GLY A 91 -36.65 -6.30 -9.49
C GLY A 91 -37.03 -6.06 -10.95
N ILE A 92 -36.33 -5.17 -11.66
CA ILE A 92 -36.52 -4.92 -13.10
C ILE A 92 -35.52 -5.68 -13.99
N GLY A 93 -34.66 -6.53 -13.41
CA GLY A 93 -33.63 -7.28 -14.14
C GLY A 93 -32.43 -6.44 -14.58
N ALA A 94 -32.14 -5.33 -13.88
CA ALA A 94 -30.98 -4.51 -14.21
C ALA A 94 -29.67 -5.33 -14.10
N GLY A 95 -28.89 -5.33 -15.18
CA GLY A 95 -27.62 -6.07 -15.24
C GLY A 95 -27.75 -7.56 -15.56
N ASP A 96 -28.94 -8.09 -15.86
CA ASP A 96 -29.10 -9.52 -16.17
C ASP A 96 -28.28 -9.95 -17.41
N ASP A 97 -28.24 -9.10 -18.43
CA ASP A 97 -27.47 -9.32 -19.67
C ASP A 97 -26.01 -8.82 -19.58
N VAL A 98 -25.57 -8.30 -18.43
CA VAL A 98 -24.22 -7.75 -18.25
C VAL A 98 -23.27 -8.85 -17.79
N ALA A 99 -22.37 -9.27 -18.69
CA ALA A 99 -21.36 -10.31 -18.41
C ALA A 99 -20.22 -9.82 -17.50
N ALA A 100 -19.97 -8.52 -17.45
CA ALA A 100 -18.88 -7.92 -16.66
C ALA A 100 -19.30 -7.82 -15.18
N PRO A 101 -18.68 -8.57 -14.25
CA PRO A 101 -19.22 -8.77 -12.91
C PRO A 101 -19.33 -7.50 -12.06
N TYR A 102 -18.34 -6.60 -12.15
CA TYR A 102 -18.34 -5.37 -11.34
C TYR A 102 -19.18 -4.27 -11.97
N THR A 103 -19.24 -4.22 -13.30
CA THR A 103 -20.25 -3.41 -13.99
C THR A 103 -21.66 -3.87 -13.63
N LYS A 104 -21.91 -5.18 -13.58
CA LYS A 104 -23.20 -5.74 -13.15
C LYS A 104 -23.55 -5.35 -11.72
N ALA A 105 -22.60 -5.41 -10.79
CA ALA A 105 -22.81 -4.97 -9.41
C ALA A 105 -23.27 -3.51 -9.33
N LEU A 106 -22.64 -2.60 -10.10
CA LEU A 106 -23.07 -1.21 -10.19
C LEU A 106 -24.44 -1.06 -10.88
N CYS A 107 -24.72 -1.81 -11.97
CA CYS A 107 -26.05 -1.83 -12.59
C CYS A 107 -27.15 -2.21 -11.58
N GLN A 108 -26.82 -3.06 -10.60
CA GLN A 108 -27.73 -3.53 -9.55
C GLN A 108 -27.79 -2.61 -8.32
N GLY A 109 -27.10 -1.46 -8.35
CA GLY A 109 -27.23 -0.42 -7.33
C GLY A 109 -26.22 -0.50 -6.20
N GLU A 110 -25.17 -1.32 -6.34
CA GLU A 110 -24.12 -1.40 -5.34
C GLU A 110 -23.32 -0.08 -5.25
N PRO A 111 -22.92 0.37 -4.04
CA PRO A 111 -22.14 1.59 -3.90
C PRO A 111 -20.81 1.56 -4.64
N GLN A 112 -20.43 2.69 -5.23
CA GLN A 112 -19.25 2.81 -6.08
C GLN A 112 -17.91 2.62 -5.34
N LEU A 113 -17.85 2.98 -4.05
CA LEU A 113 -16.67 2.79 -3.20
C LEU A 113 -16.77 1.54 -2.32
N SER A 114 -17.69 0.62 -2.61
CA SER A 114 -17.58 -0.76 -2.14
C SER A 114 -16.33 -1.38 -2.74
N PHE A 115 -15.47 -1.97 -1.91
CA PHE A 115 -14.26 -2.64 -2.40
C PHE A 115 -14.49 -4.15 -2.55
N ARG A 116 -13.63 -4.77 -3.35
CA ARG A 116 -13.43 -6.22 -3.41
C ARG A 116 -12.00 -6.55 -3.06
N ALA A 117 -11.83 -7.68 -2.36
CA ALA A 117 -10.53 -8.22 -2.01
C ALA A 117 -10.15 -9.31 -3.02
N PHE A 118 -8.89 -9.35 -3.43
CA PHE A 118 -8.37 -10.33 -4.38
C PHE A 118 -7.07 -10.95 -3.88
N ASP A 119 -6.87 -12.21 -4.23
CA ASP A 119 -5.57 -12.86 -4.08
C ASP A 119 -4.51 -12.08 -4.85
N LEU A 120 -3.30 -11.95 -4.29
CA LEU A 120 -2.18 -11.24 -4.91
C LEU A 120 -1.83 -11.78 -6.32
N ARG A 121 -2.21 -13.03 -6.63
CA ARG A 121 -2.11 -13.63 -7.97
C ARG A 121 -2.86 -12.84 -9.05
N ALA A 122 -3.87 -12.05 -8.68
CA ALA A 122 -4.54 -11.13 -9.60
C ALA A 122 -3.57 -10.14 -10.28
N LEU A 123 -2.42 -9.85 -9.65
CA LEU A 123 -1.41 -8.93 -10.17
C LEU A 123 -0.30 -9.61 -10.98
N GLU A 124 -0.23 -10.95 -10.98
CA GLU A 124 0.93 -11.67 -11.49
C GLU A 124 1.17 -11.45 -12.98
N TRP A 125 0.10 -11.43 -13.78
CA TRP A 125 0.24 -11.20 -15.21
C TRP A 125 0.86 -9.83 -15.49
N TYR A 126 0.35 -8.79 -14.83
CA TYR A 126 0.84 -7.42 -14.98
C TYR A 126 2.29 -7.26 -14.51
N ARG A 127 2.66 -7.88 -13.38
CA ARG A 127 4.03 -7.83 -12.85
C ARG A 127 5.06 -8.48 -13.77
N ASN A 128 4.68 -9.58 -14.42
CA ASN A 128 5.59 -10.41 -15.22
C ASN A 128 5.65 -10.00 -16.70
N ASP A 129 4.72 -9.18 -17.16
CA ASP A 129 4.68 -8.72 -18.54
C ASP A 129 5.38 -7.35 -18.67
N PRO A 130 6.51 -7.26 -19.39
CA PRO A 130 7.33 -6.06 -19.45
C PRO A 130 6.65 -4.88 -20.15
N ARG A 131 5.49 -5.10 -20.79
CA ARG A 131 4.68 -4.05 -21.41
C ARG A 131 3.96 -3.20 -20.37
N PHE A 132 3.84 -3.67 -19.13
CA PHE A 132 3.27 -2.88 -18.05
C PHE A 132 4.36 -2.20 -17.23
N GLU A 133 4.04 -1.00 -16.75
CA GLU A 133 4.68 -0.41 -15.59
C GLU A 133 3.85 -0.73 -14.36
N PHE A 134 4.52 -1.30 -13.37
CA PHE A 134 3.91 -1.76 -12.15
C PHE A 134 4.62 -1.04 -11.00
N ASP A 135 3.88 -0.17 -10.32
CA ASP A 135 4.37 0.65 -9.22
C ASP A 135 3.54 0.38 -7.96
N VAL A 136 4.21 0.20 -6.82
CA VAL A 136 3.60 -0.17 -5.54
C VAL A 136 4.43 0.43 -4.42
N ASP A 137 3.76 1.15 -3.51
CA ASP A 137 4.37 1.77 -2.32
C ASP A 137 4.01 1.06 -1.01
N ASP A 138 3.41 -0.12 -1.12
CA ASP A 138 2.84 -0.98 -0.06
C ASP A 138 1.53 -0.46 0.59
N ILE A 139 1.00 0.68 0.15
CA ILE A 139 -0.33 1.19 0.52
C ILE A 139 -1.25 1.16 -0.70
N HIS A 140 -0.72 1.66 -1.81
CA HIS A 140 -1.33 1.78 -3.12
C HIS A 140 -0.49 1.03 -4.15
N GLY A 141 -1.13 0.73 -5.26
CA GLY A 141 -0.47 0.26 -6.45
C GLY A 141 -1.15 0.76 -7.71
N ARG A 142 -0.34 0.93 -8.75
CA ARG A 142 -0.79 1.36 -10.06
C ARG A 142 -0.19 0.47 -11.12
N ILE A 143 -1.04 0.05 -12.05
CA ILE A 143 -0.66 -0.68 -13.25
C ILE A 143 -0.86 0.26 -14.43
N LEU A 144 0.19 0.55 -15.18
CA LEU A 144 0.12 1.36 -16.39
C LEU A 144 0.52 0.54 -17.60
N LEU A 145 -0.10 0.80 -18.75
CA LEU A 145 0.45 0.35 -20.02
C LEU A 145 1.61 1.27 -20.44
N ARG A 146 2.76 0.70 -20.80
CA ARG A 146 3.86 1.51 -21.34
C ARG A 146 3.44 2.20 -22.63
N GLU A 147 3.86 3.45 -22.79
CA GLU A 147 3.64 4.21 -24.02
C GLU A 147 4.23 3.47 -25.24
N GLY A 148 3.44 3.35 -26.31
CA GLY A 148 3.81 2.62 -27.53
C GLY A 148 3.70 1.09 -27.44
N ALA A 149 3.37 0.51 -26.29
CA ALA A 149 3.05 -0.90 -26.18
C ALA A 149 1.66 -1.16 -26.78
N GLN A 150 1.61 -1.94 -27.87
CA GLN A 150 0.34 -2.46 -28.39
C GLN A 150 0.08 -3.83 -27.78
N ILE A 151 -1.03 -3.95 -27.06
CA ILE A 151 -1.60 -5.24 -26.72
C ILE A 151 -2.75 -5.45 -27.71
N ALA A 152 -2.55 -6.34 -28.68
CA ALA A 152 -3.66 -6.79 -29.51
C ALA A 152 -4.77 -7.32 -28.58
N ASP A 153 -5.98 -6.77 -28.74
CA ASP A 153 -7.23 -7.23 -28.14
C ASP A 153 -7.42 -7.10 -26.62
N LYS A 154 -6.55 -6.39 -25.88
CA LYS A 154 -6.77 -6.14 -24.44
C LYS A 154 -6.36 -4.72 -23.99
N PRO A 155 -7.26 -3.73 -24.07
CA PRO A 155 -7.03 -2.45 -23.40
C PRO A 155 -6.89 -2.67 -21.87
N VAL A 156 -6.08 -1.87 -21.19
CA VAL A 156 -5.88 -1.99 -19.72
C VAL A 156 -7.09 -1.43 -18.96
N VAL A 157 -7.73 -0.42 -19.54
CA VAL A 157 -8.91 0.23 -18.99
C VAL A 157 -9.80 0.64 -20.18
N ARG A 158 -11.10 0.78 -19.94
CA ARG A 158 -12.05 1.34 -20.90
C ARG A 158 -11.69 2.81 -21.20
N ASP A 159 -11.88 3.21 -22.45
CA ASP A 159 -11.86 4.60 -22.94
C ASP A 159 -10.66 5.48 -22.51
N GLY A 160 -9.46 5.17 -22.99
CA GLY A 160 -8.32 6.10 -22.92
C GLY A 160 -7.71 6.31 -21.53
N LEU A 161 -8.22 5.62 -20.51
CA LEU A 161 -7.53 5.47 -19.23
C LEU A 161 -6.35 4.52 -19.42
N GLU A 162 -5.17 4.96 -19.02
CA GLU A 162 -3.92 4.21 -19.22
C GLU A 162 -3.53 3.37 -18.00
N PHE A 163 -4.34 3.40 -16.93
CA PHE A 163 -3.95 2.81 -15.67
C PHE A 163 -5.08 2.29 -14.78
N PHE A 164 -4.80 1.21 -14.06
CA PHE A 164 -5.64 0.63 -13.01
C PHE A 164 -5.01 0.87 -11.64
N GLU A 165 -5.78 1.45 -10.71
CA GLU A 165 -5.35 1.66 -9.33
C GLU A 165 -5.95 0.63 -8.39
N PHE A 166 -5.15 0.22 -7.41
CA PHE A 166 -5.55 -0.68 -6.35
C PHE A 166 -4.86 -0.28 -5.04
N GLY A 167 -5.36 -0.82 -3.94
CA GLY A 167 -4.72 -0.78 -2.64
C GLY A 167 -4.56 -2.16 -2.06
N PHE A 168 -4.31 -2.22 -0.76
CA PHE A 168 -4.25 -3.46 -0.03
C PHE A 168 -5.34 -3.56 1.03
N ALA A 169 -5.72 -4.79 1.33
CA ALA A 169 -6.55 -5.14 2.46
C ALA A 169 -5.95 -6.33 3.20
N TYR A 170 -6.40 -6.53 4.43
CA TYR A 170 -5.83 -7.50 5.36
C TYR A 170 -6.95 -8.24 6.06
N ASP A 171 -6.77 -9.55 6.25
CA ASP A 171 -7.60 -10.32 7.17
C ASP A 171 -7.14 -10.10 8.63
N ASP A 172 -7.79 -10.78 9.57
CA ASP A 172 -7.47 -10.65 11.00
C ASP A 172 -6.07 -11.18 11.38
N ASP A 173 -5.48 -12.06 10.55
CA ASP A 173 -4.12 -12.59 10.71
C ASP A 173 -3.06 -11.74 9.99
N LEU A 174 -3.48 -10.65 9.35
CA LEU A 174 -2.67 -9.75 8.51
C LEU A 174 -2.12 -10.43 7.25
N HIS A 175 -2.80 -11.45 6.72
CA HIS A 175 -2.57 -11.88 5.35
C HIS A 175 -3.08 -10.82 4.40
N ARG A 176 -2.23 -10.43 3.45
CA ARG A 176 -2.50 -9.34 2.52
C ARG A 176 -3.29 -9.83 1.31
N SER A 177 -4.26 -9.03 0.91
CA SER A 177 -4.96 -9.12 -0.37
C SER A 177 -4.83 -7.80 -1.13
N VAL A 178 -5.03 -7.85 -2.44
CA VAL A 178 -5.30 -6.65 -3.24
C VAL A 178 -6.70 -6.17 -2.91
N ALA A 179 -6.93 -4.86 -2.92
CA ALA A 179 -8.23 -4.26 -2.80
C ALA A 179 -8.48 -3.26 -3.92
N ALA A 180 -9.65 -3.31 -4.55
CA ALA A 180 -10.05 -2.33 -5.55
C ALA A 180 -11.53 -1.96 -5.37
N PHE A 181 -11.85 -0.68 -5.57
CA PHE A 181 -13.22 -0.20 -5.54
C PHE A 181 -13.98 -0.63 -6.78
N LEU A 182 -15.30 -0.86 -6.64
CA LEU A 182 -16.16 -1.21 -7.76
C LEU A 182 -16.09 -0.19 -8.89
N ARG A 183 -15.94 1.10 -8.58
CA ARG A 183 -15.71 2.13 -9.59
C ARG A 183 -14.49 1.85 -10.46
N TYR A 184 -13.36 1.52 -9.85
CA TYR A 184 -12.11 1.22 -10.59
C TYR A 184 -12.19 -0.11 -11.32
N LEU A 185 -12.85 -1.11 -10.72
CA LEU A 185 -13.07 -2.41 -11.36
C LEU A 185 -14.04 -2.31 -12.55
N HIS A 186 -15.05 -1.44 -12.47
CA HIS A 186 -15.98 -1.17 -13.56
C HIS A 186 -15.26 -0.61 -14.80
N ASP A 187 -14.24 0.21 -14.59
CA ASP A 187 -13.45 0.80 -15.66
C ASP A 187 -12.62 -0.25 -16.41
N LEU A 188 -12.42 -1.45 -15.87
CA LEU A 188 -11.77 -2.54 -16.60
C LEU A 188 -12.67 -3.09 -17.74
N PRO A 189 -12.09 -3.53 -18.87
CA PRO A 189 -12.82 -4.29 -19.87
C PRO A 189 -13.42 -5.58 -19.30
N SER A 190 -14.51 -6.05 -19.92
CA SER A 190 -15.27 -7.22 -19.42
C SER A 190 -14.41 -8.46 -19.19
N GLU A 191 -13.45 -8.75 -20.09
CA GLU A 191 -12.54 -9.89 -19.93
C GLU A 191 -11.63 -9.77 -18.70
N GLN A 192 -11.16 -8.57 -18.38
CA GLN A 192 -10.31 -8.32 -17.23
C GLN A 192 -11.10 -8.35 -15.93
N GLN A 193 -12.34 -7.87 -15.93
CA GLN A 193 -13.23 -8.03 -14.78
C GLN A 193 -13.46 -9.52 -14.47
N LEU A 194 -13.70 -10.34 -15.50
CA LEU A 194 -13.83 -11.80 -15.36
C LEU A 194 -12.53 -12.46 -14.87
N GLU A 195 -11.37 -11.98 -15.32
CA GLU A 195 -10.08 -12.49 -14.83
C GLU A 195 -9.87 -12.15 -13.35
N MET A 196 -10.11 -10.89 -12.95
CA MET A 196 -10.04 -10.46 -11.55
C MET A 196 -10.98 -11.28 -10.66
N GLN A 197 -12.21 -11.57 -11.14
CA GLN A 197 -13.21 -12.33 -10.39
C GLN A 197 -12.74 -13.74 -10.03
N LYS A 198 -11.91 -14.38 -10.86
CA LYS A 198 -11.35 -15.72 -10.55
C LYS A 198 -10.47 -15.71 -9.29
N HIS A 199 -9.93 -14.54 -8.93
CA HIS A 199 -9.05 -14.34 -7.79
C HIS A 199 -9.76 -13.60 -6.64
N GLU A 200 -11.06 -13.33 -6.77
CA GLU A 200 -11.85 -12.64 -5.73
C GLU A 200 -11.92 -13.49 -4.46
N LEU A 201 -11.66 -12.87 -3.33
CA LEU A 201 -11.66 -13.49 -2.02
C LEU A 201 -13.00 -13.23 -1.32
N ASN A 202 -13.36 -14.16 -0.43
CA ASN A 202 -14.54 -14.03 0.41
C ASN A 202 -14.37 -12.90 1.45
N ALA A 203 -15.47 -12.53 2.11
CA ALA A 203 -15.49 -11.53 3.18
C ALA A 203 -14.51 -11.85 4.32
N GLY A 204 -14.11 -10.81 5.07
CA GLY A 204 -13.17 -10.92 6.20
C GLY A 204 -11.97 -9.97 6.09
N TYR A 205 -11.81 -9.32 4.94
CA TYR A 205 -10.73 -8.36 4.70
C TYR A 205 -11.15 -6.93 5.09
N LYS A 206 -10.20 -6.16 5.58
CA LYS A 206 -10.33 -4.74 5.92
C LYS A 206 -9.32 -3.93 5.11
N LEU A 207 -9.77 -2.83 4.50
CA LEU A 207 -8.89 -1.93 3.75
C LEU A 207 -7.74 -1.43 4.63
N HIS A 208 -6.57 -1.26 4.01
CA HIS A 208 -5.48 -0.56 4.63
C HIS A 208 -5.95 0.85 5.08
N PRO A 209 -5.67 1.29 6.33
CA PRO A 209 -6.20 2.55 6.85
C PRO A 209 -5.86 3.76 6.00
N ASP A 210 -4.62 3.86 5.51
CA ASP A 210 -4.21 4.98 4.65
C ASP A 210 -4.72 4.85 3.21
N PHE A 211 -5.07 3.63 2.74
CA PHE A 211 -5.77 3.48 1.46
C PHE A 211 -7.19 4.02 1.57
N TYR A 212 -7.92 3.65 2.64
CA TYR A 212 -9.22 4.23 2.96
C TYR A 212 -9.15 5.75 3.12
N ARG A 213 -8.19 6.25 3.91
CA ARG A 213 -8.05 7.68 4.18
C ARG A 213 -7.80 8.50 2.91
N THR A 214 -6.85 8.09 2.10
CA THR A 214 -6.50 8.84 0.88
C THR A 214 -7.57 8.75 -0.19
N GLN A 215 -8.14 7.56 -0.42
CA GLN A 215 -9.06 7.34 -1.54
C GLN A 215 -10.53 7.67 -1.22
N ILE A 216 -10.93 7.55 0.05
CA ILE A 216 -12.32 7.76 0.47
C ILE A 216 -12.49 9.08 1.21
N ILE A 217 -11.61 9.40 2.16
CA ILE A 217 -11.70 10.64 2.95
C ILE A 217 -11.08 11.82 2.17
N GLY A 218 -10.09 11.57 1.31
CA GLY A 218 -9.31 12.61 0.64
C GLY A 218 -8.31 13.31 1.56
N ASP A 219 -7.88 12.62 2.62
CA ASP A 219 -6.93 13.13 3.63
C ASP A 219 -5.52 12.56 3.41
N PHE A 220 -4.52 13.18 4.02
CA PHE A 220 -3.12 12.75 3.90
C PHE A 220 -2.86 11.44 4.65
N PRO A 221 -1.92 10.58 4.17
CA PRO A 221 -1.49 9.39 4.92
C PRO A 221 -0.97 9.75 6.32
N GLU A 222 -1.30 8.95 7.33
CA GLU A 222 -0.80 9.20 8.70
C GLU A 222 0.60 8.65 8.95
N ARG A 223 1.01 7.64 8.18
CA ARG A 223 2.27 6.93 8.38
C ARG A 223 2.94 6.61 7.04
N ILE A 224 4.21 6.26 7.13
CA ILE A 224 5.02 5.85 5.99
C ILE A 224 5.24 4.33 5.98
N SER A 225 5.40 3.72 4.81
CA SER A 225 5.83 2.33 4.68
C SER A 225 7.18 2.09 5.39
N ILE A 226 7.34 0.93 6.04
CA ILE A 226 8.61 0.55 6.69
C ILE A 226 9.79 0.47 5.72
N TYR A 227 9.53 0.13 4.46
CA TYR A 227 10.59 0.05 3.44
C TYR A 227 11.14 1.43 3.12
N ASP A 228 10.27 2.43 2.96
CA ASP A 228 10.70 3.81 2.80
C ASP A 228 11.33 4.37 4.07
N ALA A 229 10.74 4.09 5.24
CA ALA A 229 11.29 4.53 6.52
C ALA A 229 12.72 4.02 6.70
N PHE A 230 12.98 2.75 6.38
CA PHE A 230 14.32 2.16 6.39
C PHE A 230 15.31 2.91 5.49
N LEU A 231 14.92 3.23 4.25
CA LEU A 231 15.77 3.98 3.31
C LEU A 231 16.01 5.42 3.78
N GLN A 232 15.00 6.08 4.34
CA GLN A 232 15.11 7.43 4.88
C GLN A 232 16.01 7.49 6.12
N GLU A 233 15.95 6.50 7.00
CA GLU A 233 16.87 6.38 8.14
C GLU A 233 18.34 6.30 7.66
N LYS A 234 18.62 5.50 6.62
CA LYS A 234 19.95 5.44 5.99
C LYS A 234 20.39 6.79 5.41
N LEU A 235 19.49 7.47 4.70
CA LEU A 235 19.77 8.78 4.11
C LEU A 235 20.16 9.79 5.19
N HIS A 236 19.42 9.82 6.30
CA HIS A 236 19.71 10.70 7.42
C HIS A 236 21.02 10.35 8.11
N ILE A 237 21.35 9.06 8.24
CA ILE A 237 22.65 8.61 8.74
C ILE A 237 23.80 9.19 7.89
N ASN A 238 23.70 9.12 6.56
CA ASN A 238 24.73 9.66 5.69
C ASN A 238 24.86 11.19 5.80
N LYS A 239 23.74 11.92 5.87
CA LYS A 239 23.75 13.37 6.16
C LYS A 239 24.43 13.70 7.49
N MET A 240 24.20 12.90 8.53
CA MET A 240 24.90 13.06 9.81
C MET A 240 26.41 12.75 9.69
N CYS A 241 26.78 11.77 8.85
CA CYS A 241 28.19 11.45 8.56
C CYS A 241 28.93 12.65 7.96
N GLU A 242 28.29 13.40 7.07
CA GLU A 242 28.83 14.63 6.49
C GLU A 242 29.09 15.70 7.56
N LEU A 243 28.14 15.90 8.49
CA LEU A 243 28.27 16.86 9.60
C LEU A 243 29.43 16.52 10.55
N ILE A 244 29.69 15.23 10.78
CA ILE A 244 30.84 14.78 11.57
C ILE A 244 32.14 14.69 10.76
N ARG A 245 32.11 15.08 9.47
CA ARG A 245 33.24 15.07 8.53
C ARG A 245 33.86 13.68 8.34
N LYS A 246 33.01 12.67 8.27
CA LYS A 246 33.39 11.30 7.91
C LYS A 246 32.85 10.96 6.52
N PRO A 247 33.45 9.97 5.82
CA PRO A 247 32.81 9.34 4.67
C PRO A 247 31.38 8.92 4.99
N HIS A 248 30.52 8.72 3.99
CA HIS A 248 29.20 8.14 4.23
C HIS A 248 29.31 6.74 4.85
N LEU A 249 28.44 6.41 5.81
CA LEU A 249 28.43 5.10 6.45
C LEU A 249 27.82 4.03 5.53
N PHE A 250 26.79 4.38 4.76
CA PHE A 250 26.22 3.54 3.71
C PHE A 250 26.67 4.03 2.35
N ARG A 251 27.06 3.11 1.45
CA ARG A 251 27.56 3.49 0.11
C ARG A 251 26.45 3.93 -0.83
N THR A 252 25.24 3.41 -0.65
CA THR A 252 24.09 3.73 -1.52
C THR A 252 23.10 4.67 -0.86
N GLU A 253 22.50 5.54 -1.66
CA GLU A 253 21.44 6.47 -1.26
C GLU A 253 20.24 6.36 -2.19
N PHE A 254 19.05 6.34 -1.60
CA PHE A 254 17.78 6.28 -2.31
C PHE A 254 16.92 7.46 -1.85
N ASN A 255 16.83 8.47 -2.72
CA ASN A 255 16.09 9.70 -2.47
C ASN A 255 14.70 9.65 -3.12
N ASP A 256 13.83 10.59 -2.72
CA ASP A 256 12.51 10.80 -3.33
C ASP A 256 11.64 9.54 -3.40
N TYR A 257 11.73 8.67 -2.39
CA TYR A 257 10.98 7.40 -2.31
C TYR A 257 11.22 6.45 -3.50
N LYS A 258 12.35 6.60 -4.20
CA LYS A 258 12.75 5.70 -5.29
C LYS A 258 13.40 4.45 -4.76
N ARG A 259 12.57 3.47 -4.40
CA ARG A 259 13.06 2.18 -3.90
C ARG A 259 13.82 1.40 -4.98
N PRO A 260 14.83 0.60 -4.60
CA PRO A 260 15.37 -0.43 -5.47
C PRO A 260 14.24 -1.32 -5.99
N ARG A 261 14.30 -1.71 -7.27
CA ARG A 261 13.30 -2.62 -7.85
C ARG A 261 13.19 -3.91 -7.02
N GLY A 262 11.97 -4.28 -6.66
CA GLY A 262 11.69 -5.47 -5.85
C GLY A 262 11.88 -5.30 -4.34
N PHE A 263 12.36 -4.14 -3.88
CA PHE A 263 12.45 -3.84 -2.46
C PHE A 263 11.12 -3.29 -1.94
N GLY A 264 10.28 -4.21 -1.48
CA GLY A 264 8.95 -3.94 -0.97
C GLY A 264 8.30 -5.26 -0.56
N ILE A 265 6.98 -5.24 -0.50
CA ILE A 265 6.21 -6.42 -0.11
C ILE A 265 6.32 -7.60 -1.08
N LEU A 266 6.22 -8.83 -0.55
CA LEU A 266 6.09 -10.04 -1.38
C LEU A 266 4.70 -10.07 -2.04
N ILE A 267 4.66 -10.10 -3.37
CA ILE A 267 3.42 -10.37 -4.13
C ILE A 267 3.12 -11.86 -4.15
N ARG A 268 4.16 -12.70 -4.24
CA ARG A 268 4.03 -14.15 -4.11
C ARG A 268 4.81 -14.57 -2.88
N PRO A 269 4.16 -15.17 -1.86
CA PRO A 269 4.85 -15.67 -0.69
C PRO A 269 5.51 -17.01 -1.03
N THR A 270 6.54 -16.98 -1.89
CA THR A 270 7.39 -18.14 -2.11
C THR A 270 8.72 -17.97 -1.43
N LYS A 271 9.34 -19.11 -1.14
CA LYS A 271 10.68 -19.18 -0.59
C LYS A 271 11.67 -18.39 -1.45
N LYS A 272 11.61 -18.54 -2.78
CA LYS A 272 12.50 -17.82 -3.70
C LYS A 272 12.37 -16.30 -3.60
N GLU A 273 11.14 -15.77 -3.57
CA GLU A 273 10.90 -14.32 -3.46
C GLU A 273 11.36 -13.80 -2.09
N PHE A 274 11.09 -14.54 -1.00
CA PHE A 274 11.59 -14.20 0.32
C PHE A 274 13.12 -14.19 0.39
N ARG A 275 13.80 -15.17 -0.20
CA ARG A 275 15.27 -15.21 -0.25
C ARG A 275 15.86 -14.06 -1.08
N ALA A 276 15.22 -13.71 -2.20
CA ALA A 276 15.61 -12.56 -2.99
C ALA A 276 15.49 -11.27 -2.18
N PHE A 277 14.39 -11.11 -1.44
CA PHE A 277 14.20 -10.00 -0.52
C PHE A 277 15.28 -9.96 0.58
N ALA A 278 15.54 -11.08 1.26
CA ALA A 278 16.55 -11.14 2.33
C ALA A 278 17.96 -10.80 1.83
N LEU A 279 18.31 -11.25 0.61
CA LEU A 279 19.56 -10.88 -0.05
C LEU A 279 19.63 -9.37 -0.30
N GLN A 280 18.57 -8.78 -0.86
CA GLN A 280 18.51 -7.36 -1.16
C GLN A 280 18.55 -6.50 0.10
N LEU A 281 17.87 -6.90 1.17
CA LEU A 281 17.89 -6.22 2.46
C LEU A 281 19.31 -6.22 3.07
N ASP A 282 20.01 -7.37 3.04
CA ASP A 282 21.40 -7.45 3.52
C ASP A 282 22.36 -6.62 2.65
N GLN A 283 22.10 -6.57 1.34
CA GLN A 283 22.83 -5.71 0.40
C GLN A 283 22.65 -4.22 0.69
N LEU A 284 21.47 -3.81 1.17
CA LEU A 284 21.16 -2.45 1.58
C LEU A 284 21.58 -2.14 3.03
N LEU A 285 21.95 -3.15 3.81
CA LEU A 285 22.30 -3.03 5.23
C LEU A 285 23.77 -3.33 5.47
N SER A 286 24.14 -4.60 5.55
CA SER A 286 25.47 -5.06 6.00
C SER A 286 26.53 -4.90 4.94
N ASP A 287 26.23 -5.31 3.70
CA ASP A 287 27.17 -5.22 2.59
C ASP A 287 27.33 -3.76 2.13
N ASP A 288 26.34 -2.90 2.40
CA ASP A 288 26.37 -1.47 2.07
C ASP A 288 27.27 -0.63 3.00
N LEU A 289 27.69 -1.18 4.14
CA LEU A 289 28.55 -0.47 5.10
C LEU A 289 29.91 -0.11 4.50
N ASN A 290 30.19 1.18 4.44
CA ASN A 290 31.44 1.73 3.95
C ASN A 290 32.58 1.53 4.95
N ARG A 291 33.59 0.76 4.55
CA ARG A 291 34.78 0.49 5.38
C ARG A 291 35.57 1.75 5.70
N ASP A 292 35.62 2.70 4.76
CA ASP A 292 36.47 3.90 4.88
C ASP A 292 35.95 4.86 5.95
N PHE A 293 34.66 4.77 6.31
CA PHE A 293 34.09 5.48 7.46
C PHE A 293 34.90 5.26 8.75
N PHE A 294 35.36 4.03 8.97
CA PHE A 294 36.06 3.63 10.20
C PHE A 294 37.55 4.00 10.21
N ALA A 295 38.10 4.42 9.05
CA ALA A 295 39.51 4.73 8.92
C ALA A 295 39.91 5.89 9.85
N GLY A 296 41.06 5.74 10.51
CA GLY A 296 41.60 6.71 11.46
C GLY A 296 41.00 6.64 12.87
N ASP A 297 39.88 5.94 13.09
CA ASP A 297 39.28 5.78 14.41
C ASP A 297 39.60 4.44 15.06
N ILE A 298 39.63 3.36 14.26
CA ILE A 298 39.89 1.99 14.70
C ILE A 298 40.77 1.24 13.69
N GLU A 299 41.42 0.17 14.16
CA GLU A 299 42.21 -0.72 13.30
C GLU A 299 41.32 -1.53 12.36
N LEU A 300 41.50 -1.35 11.06
CA LEU A 300 40.68 -2.01 10.03
C LEU A 300 41.05 -3.49 9.82
N ASN A 301 42.26 -3.86 10.20
CA ASN A 301 42.80 -5.21 10.05
C ASN A 301 43.16 -5.79 11.42
N ARG A 302 43.13 -7.12 11.54
CA ARG A 302 43.69 -7.84 12.69
C ARG A 302 44.94 -8.60 12.25
N ARG A 303 45.91 -8.66 13.14
CA ARG A 303 47.11 -9.50 12.98
C ARG A 303 46.84 -10.85 13.63
N LEU A 304 46.97 -11.92 12.87
CA LEU A 304 46.85 -13.29 13.34
C LEU A 304 48.20 -13.99 13.13
N THR A 305 48.47 -15.04 13.88
CA THR A 305 49.61 -15.91 13.67
C THR A 305 49.10 -17.20 13.04
N ASP A 306 49.65 -17.60 11.90
CA ASP A 306 49.30 -18.88 11.26
C ASP A 306 49.94 -20.07 12.01
N GLU A 307 49.58 -21.30 11.59
CA GLU A 307 50.13 -22.53 12.18
C GLU A 307 51.65 -22.66 12.03
N ALA A 308 52.27 -21.88 11.13
CA ALA A 308 53.71 -21.85 10.88
C ALA A 308 54.43 -20.70 11.62
N GLY A 309 53.73 -19.92 12.44
CA GLY A 309 54.30 -18.82 13.20
C GLY A 309 54.44 -17.49 12.44
N ASN A 310 53.94 -17.40 11.20
CA ASN A 310 53.98 -16.16 10.42
C ASN A 310 52.83 -15.21 10.82
N VAL A 311 53.12 -13.91 10.80
CA VAL A 311 52.11 -12.88 11.03
C VAL A 311 51.30 -12.66 9.75
N VAL A 312 50.04 -13.08 9.76
CA VAL A 312 49.08 -12.86 8.67
C VAL A 312 48.17 -11.69 9.04
N THR A 313 48.04 -10.74 8.11
CA THR A 313 47.10 -9.62 8.26
C THR A 313 45.76 -10.01 7.64
N GLN A 314 44.70 -10.00 8.43
CA GLN A 314 43.34 -10.30 7.97
C GLN A 314 42.43 -9.08 8.13
N SER A 315 41.67 -8.78 7.08
CA SER A 315 40.67 -7.71 7.11
C SER A 315 39.53 -8.05 8.08
N LYS A 316 39.14 -7.12 8.94
CA LYS A 316 37.92 -7.24 9.76
C LYS A 316 36.68 -7.03 8.89
N GLY A 317 35.60 -7.75 9.21
CA GLY A 317 34.29 -7.57 8.56
C GLY A 317 33.64 -6.23 8.92
N THR A 318 32.80 -5.69 8.05
CA THR A 318 32.16 -4.37 8.24
C THR A 318 31.25 -4.30 9.47
N ILE A 319 30.47 -5.35 9.75
CA ILE A 319 29.65 -5.42 10.98
C ILE A 319 30.54 -5.38 12.23
N GLN A 320 31.68 -6.08 12.21
CA GLN A 320 32.63 -6.07 13.32
C GLN A 320 33.22 -4.67 13.51
N LEU A 321 33.61 -3.99 12.42
CA LEU A 321 34.10 -2.62 12.47
C LEU A 321 33.06 -1.66 13.04
N LEU A 322 31.80 -1.78 12.63
CA LEU A 322 30.70 -0.99 13.16
C LEU A 322 30.53 -1.20 14.67
N GLN A 323 30.58 -2.45 15.12
CA GLN A 323 30.47 -2.80 16.54
C GLN A 323 31.61 -2.23 17.38
N GLU A 324 32.85 -2.38 16.92
CA GLU A 324 34.02 -1.82 17.59
C GLU A 324 33.95 -0.29 17.65
N TRP A 325 33.56 0.35 16.54
CA TRP A 325 33.47 1.81 16.46
C TRP A 325 32.37 2.38 17.35
N ILE A 326 31.16 1.81 17.34
CA ILE A 326 30.05 2.27 18.19
C ILE A 326 30.41 2.11 19.66
N THR A 327 30.96 0.95 20.05
CA THR A 327 31.34 0.70 21.45
C THR A 327 32.44 1.65 21.93
N ALA A 328 33.33 2.07 21.02
CA ALA A 328 34.41 3.01 21.34
C ALA A 328 33.92 4.48 21.42
N LYS A 329 32.95 4.88 20.60
CA LYS A 329 32.52 6.27 20.44
C LYS A 329 31.23 6.62 21.19
N PHE A 330 30.38 5.64 21.47
CA PHE A 330 29.09 5.84 22.11
C PHE A 330 28.99 5.02 23.40
N ARG A 331 28.40 5.64 24.42
CA ARG A 331 28.03 4.97 25.67
C ARG A 331 26.53 5.08 25.81
N PRO A 332 25.76 4.01 25.51
CA PRO A 332 24.32 4.06 25.63
C PRO A 332 23.93 4.14 27.10
N SER A 333 22.74 4.69 27.39
CA SER A 333 22.11 4.54 28.70
C SER A 333 21.75 3.07 28.98
N GLU A 334 21.39 2.33 27.94
CA GLU A 334 21.00 0.92 28.00
C GLU A 334 21.84 0.08 27.02
N LEU A 335 22.70 -0.80 27.55
CA LEU A 335 23.55 -1.68 26.72
C LEU A 335 22.73 -2.64 25.86
N LYS A 336 21.57 -3.08 26.37
CA LYS A 336 20.68 -4.02 25.71
C LYS A 336 20.23 -3.56 24.33
N THR A 337 19.97 -2.26 24.14
CA THR A 337 19.56 -1.68 22.85
C THR A 337 20.62 -1.86 21.77
N LEU A 338 21.92 -1.69 22.10
CA LEU A 338 23.00 -1.92 21.14
C LEU A 338 23.20 -3.41 20.85
N GLU A 339 23.06 -4.27 21.85
CA GLU A 339 23.12 -5.73 21.67
C GLU A 339 22.01 -6.23 20.73
N GLU A 340 20.78 -5.73 20.91
CA GLU A 340 19.63 -6.02 20.05
C GLU A 340 19.87 -5.53 18.62
N MET A 341 20.32 -4.28 18.43
CA MET A 341 20.67 -3.75 17.11
C MET A 341 21.67 -4.67 16.36
N PHE A 342 22.76 -5.10 17.01
CA PHE A 342 23.73 -5.99 16.36
C PHE A 342 23.21 -7.41 16.15
N LYS A 343 22.34 -7.90 17.03
CA LYS A 343 21.64 -9.17 16.86
C LYS A 343 20.76 -9.12 15.60
N ASP A 344 20.04 -8.02 15.39
CA ASP A 344 19.14 -7.83 14.27
C ASP A 344 19.87 -7.70 12.93
N ILE A 345 20.97 -6.93 12.88
CA ILE A 345 21.86 -6.89 11.70
C ILE A 345 22.37 -8.29 11.35
N ARG A 346 22.78 -9.08 12.35
CA ARG A 346 23.25 -10.45 12.15
C ARG A 346 22.12 -11.40 11.73
N ALA A 347 20.89 -11.18 12.17
CA ALA A 347 19.74 -11.96 11.77
C ALA A 347 19.48 -11.83 10.26
N VAL A 348 19.50 -10.60 9.73
CA VAL A 348 19.42 -10.32 8.28
C VAL A 348 20.51 -11.06 7.52
N ARG A 349 21.77 -10.95 7.98
CA ARG A 349 22.91 -11.66 7.37
C ARG A 349 22.75 -13.18 7.39
N THR A 350 22.19 -13.73 8.47
CA THR A 350 21.95 -15.16 8.63
C THR A 350 20.92 -15.66 7.62
N GLU A 351 19.80 -14.97 7.46
CA GLU A 351 18.78 -15.33 6.48
C GLU A 351 19.30 -15.30 5.04
N ARG A 352 20.15 -14.33 4.71
CA ARG A 352 20.82 -14.22 3.41
C ARG A 352 21.78 -15.38 3.12
N MET A 353 22.38 -16.00 4.14
CA MET A 353 23.35 -17.09 3.94
C MET A 353 22.69 -18.46 3.70
N LYS A 354 21.46 -18.69 4.15
CA LYS A 354 20.76 -19.99 4.01
C LYS A 354 20.74 -20.52 2.55
N PRO A 355 20.47 -19.71 1.50
CA PRO A 355 20.44 -20.18 0.11
C PRO A 355 21.78 -20.64 -0.45
N ALA A 356 22.91 -20.09 0.04
CA ALA A 356 24.23 -20.37 -0.51
C ALA A 356 24.74 -21.78 -0.15
N HIS A 357 24.05 -22.47 0.76
CA HIS A 357 24.53 -23.72 1.35
C HIS A 357 23.64 -24.94 1.07
N VAL A 358 22.45 -24.77 0.48
CA VAL A 358 21.50 -25.86 0.21
C VAL A 358 20.72 -25.58 -1.08
N LEU A 359 20.62 -26.56 -1.98
CA LEU A 359 19.65 -26.54 -3.07
C LEU A 359 18.28 -26.88 -2.49
N GLU A 360 17.38 -25.90 -2.40
CA GLU A 360 16.04 -26.07 -1.82
C GLU A 360 14.95 -25.89 -2.90
N ASP A 361 13.83 -26.60 -2.74
CA ASP A 361 12.65 -26.42 -3.60
C ASP A 361 11.97 -25.06 -3.36
N ASP A 362 11.40 -24.46 -4.41
CA ASP A 362 10.64 -23.22 -4.32
C ASP A 362 9.19 -23.53 -3.90
N GLU A 363 8.92 -23.38 -2.61
CA GLU A 363 7.59 -23.63 -2.03
C GLU A 363 6.81 -22.33 -1.83
N PHE A 364 5.48 -22.41 -1.97
CA PHE A 364 4.54 -21.33 -1.68
C PHE A 364 3.98 -21.52 -0.27
N ASP A 365 4.15 -20.52 0.60
CA ASP A 365 3.63 -20.54 1.96
C ASP A 365 3.47 -19.12 2.53
N GLN A 366 2.30 -18.81 3.10
CA GLN A 366 1.97 -17.52 3.72
C GLN A 366 2.93 -17.13 4.85
N GLN A 367 3.62 -18.10 5.48
CA GLN A 367 4.64 -17.83 6.51
C GLN A 367 5.70 -16.83 6.02
N TYR A 368 6.03 -16.83 4.73
CA TYR A 368 7.04 -15.93 4.16
C TYR A 368 6.67 -14.45 4.24
N ILE A 369 5.38 -14.11 4.33
CA ILE A 369 4.94 -12.74 4.58
C ILE A 369 5.28 -12.33 6.02
N ALA A 370 4.98 -13.20 6.98
CA ALA A 370 5.28 -12.95 8.39
C ALA A 370 6.81 -12.88 8.63
N GLU A 371 7.57 -13.77 8.01
CA GLU A 371 9.04 -13.74 8.06
C GLU A 371 9.61 -12.48 7.40
N GLN A 372 9.09 -12.05 6.24
CA GLN A 372 9.49 -10.79 5.61
C GLN A 372 9.27 -9.61 6.57
N ARG A 373 8.07 -9.53 7.16
CA ARG A 373 7.68 -8.46 8.08
C ARG A 373 8.60 -8.39 9.29
N ASP A 374 8.88 -9.53 9.91
CA ASP A 374 9.80 -9.61 11.05
C ASP A 374 11.22 -9.17 10.65
N LEU A 375 11.70 -9.61 9.48
CA LEU A 375 13.03 -9.29 9.00
C LEU A 375 13.23 -7.80 8.68
N ILE A 376 12.27 -7.17 8.00
CA ILE A 376 12.33 -5.73 7.71
C ILE A 376 12.16 -4.88 8.97
N SER A 377 11.34 -5.32 9.93
CA SER A 377 11.18 -4.63 11.22
C SER A 377 12.49 -4.61 12.01
N LYS A 378 13.15 -5.76 12.13
CA LYS A 378 14.49 -5.87 12.73
C LYS A 378 15.52 -4.97 12.05
N ALA A 379 15.52 -4.94 10.71
CA ALA A 379 16.45 -4.09 9.97
C ALA A 379 16.15 -2.59 10.18
N PHE A 380 14.88 -2.20 10.16
CA PHE A 380 14.45 -0.83 10.44
C PHE A 380 14.85 -0.39 11.85
N ASP A 381 14.55 -1.19 12.88
CA ASP A 381 14.89 -0.87 14.27
C ASP A 381 16.41 -0.75 14.47
N ALA A 382 17.18 -1.62 13.81
CA ALA A 382 18.63 -1.55 13.86
C ALA A 382 19.18 -0.25 13.23
N VAL A 383 18.70 0.13 12.04
CA VAL A 383 19.14 1.36 11.37
C VAL A 383 18.64 2.60 12.12
N ARG A 384 17.42 2.59 12.66
CA ARG A 384 16.91 3.68 13.50
C ARG A 384 17.75 3.86 14.76
N THR A 385 18.12 2.76 15.42
CA THR A 385 19.03 2.79 16.59
C THR A 385 20.40 3.37 16.21
N LEU A 386 20.92 2.98 15.05
CA LEU A 386 22.17 3.50 14.52
C LEU A 386 22.09 5.02 14.24
N ARG A 387 20.98 5.50 13.67
CA ARG A 387 20.73 6.94 13.48
C ARG A 387 20.69 7.66 14.82
N MET A 388 19.99 7.11 15.81
CA MET A 388 19.92 7.71 17.16
C MET A 388 21.30 7.79 17.83
N CYS A 389 22.20 6.83 17.58
CA CYS A 389 23.58 6.93 18.02
C CYS A 389 24.24 8.18 17.41
N LEU A 390 24.18 8.33 16.09
CA LEU A 390 24.80 9.47 15.39
C LEU A 390 24.16 10.82 15.75
N GLU A 391 22.85 10.87 16.00
CA GLU A 391 22.14 12.08 16.45
C GLU A 391 22.71 12.65 17.75
N ASN A 392 23.24 11.78 18.62
CA ASN A 392 23.88 12.20 19.89
C ASN A 392 25.28 12.81 19.71
N HIS A 393 25.84 12.81 18.49
CA HIS A 393 27.16 13.37 18.26
C HIS A 393 27.15 14.92 18.36
N PRO A 394 28.13 15.57 19.02
CA PRO A 394 28.13 17.02 19.22
C PRO A 394 28.00 17.85 17.93
N ASN A 395 28.63 17.42 16.83
CA ASN A 395 28.57 18.10 15.54
C ASN A 395 27.24 17.90 14.77
N VAL A 396 26.37 17.01 15.24
CA VAL A 396 25.03 16.75 14.66
C VAL A 396 23.96 17.56 15.38
N ARG A 397 24.30 18.25 16.49
CA ARG A 397 23.36 19.10 17.23
C ARG A 397 22.74 20.15 16.32
N GLY A 398 21.41 20.19 16.29
CA GLY A 398 20.64 21.11 15.46
C GLY A 398 20.28 20.54 14.08
N TYR A 399 20.73 19.33 13.74
CA TYR A 399 20.19 18.63 12.58
C TYR A 399 18.76 18.16 12.86
N GLU A 400 17.82 18.56 12.01
CA GLU A 400 16.41 18.21 12.14
C GLU A 400 16.09 16.94 11.36
N ILE A 401 15.33 16.06 12.01
CA ILE A 401 14.84 14.81 11.46
C ILE A 401 13.34 14.97 11.30
N PRO A 402 12.76 14.54 10.17
CA PRO A 402 11.32 14.60 9.99
C PRO A 402 10.56 13.92 11.12
N ASP A 403 9.48 14.55 11.57
CA ASP A 403 8.71 14.09 12.74
C ASP A 403 8.17 12.67 12.57
N TYR A 404 7.78 12.28 11.36
CA TYR A 404 7.29 10.92 11.09
C TYR A 404 8.34 9.82 11.38
N LEU A 405 9.64 10.08 11.17
CA LEU A 405 10.72 9.15 11.52
C LEU A 405 11.04 9.22 13.02
N ARG A 406 11.07 10.43 13.58
CA ARG A 406 11.35 10.64 15.01
C ARG A 406 10.31 9.93 15.87
N GLU A 407 9.03 10.13 15.57
CA GLU A 407 7.90 9.51 16.25
C GLU A 407 7.70 8.04 15.89
N GLY A 408 8.32 7.56 14.80
CA GLY A 408 8.16 6.18 14.33
C GLY A 408 6.75 5.92 13.80
N ARG A 409 6.15 6.89 13.11
CA ARG A 409 4.86 6.74 12.42
C ARG A 409 5.04 5.90 11.16
N VAL A 410 5.20 4.59 11.37
CA VAL A 410 5.52 3.62 10.33
C VAL A 410 4.47 2.51 10.27
N TRP A 411 4.06 2.13 9.06
CA TRP A 411 3.31 0.91 8.82
C TRP A 411 4.27 -0.27 8.71
N THR A 412 4.11 -1.24 9.60
CA THR A 412 4.92 -2.46 9.63
C THR A 412 4.24 -3.61 8.87
N TYR A 413 3.12 -3.38 8.20
CA TYR A 413 2.33 -4.39 7.50
C TYR A 413 1.74 -3.82 6.23
#